data_AF-A0A936XKH5-F1
#
_entry.id   AF-A0A936XKH5-F1
#
_cell.length_a   1.000
_cell.length_b   1.000
_cell.length_c   1.000
_cell.angle_alpha   90.00
_cell.angle_beta   90.00
_cell.angle_gamma   90.00
#
_symmetry.space_group_name_H-M   'P 1'
#
loop_
_entity.id
_entity.type
_entity.pdbx_description
1 polymer ?
#
loop_
_entity_poly.entity_id
_entity_poly.type
_entity_poly.pdbx_seq_one_letter_code
_entity_poly.pdbx_strand_id
1 'polypeptide(L)'
;MKKWMLIAGLFALHQTTKAQQPPPSPEERLKHTTEVIQKEVNPAADQLKKIEAVYKTFFEAMDKVKKENPPPPPPPPPPPPPPPPAVKEQMDKLVKERDEAVKKILTEDQFKKYMEAQKKMHPPKPGQQNPPPPPHS
;
A
#
# COMPACT_ATOMS: atom_id res chain seq x y z
N MET A 1 12.27 6.03 61.79
CA MET A 1 11.93 4.59 61.66
C MET A 1 11.35 4.36 60.27
N LYS A 2 11.93 3.42 59.52
CA LYS A 2 11.56 3.05 58.14
C LYS A 2 10.21 2.31 58.13
N LYS A 3 9.30 2.67 57.21
CA LYS A 3 8.33 1.74 56.64
C LYS A 3 8.36 1.87 55.12
N TRP A 4 8.98 0.89 54.50
CA TRP A 4 8.78 0.53 53.11
C TRP A 4 7.42 -0.15 52.99
N MET A 5 6.61 0.23 52.02
CA MET A 5 5.71 -0.72 51.38
C MET A 5 5.50 -0.32 49.92
N LEU A 6 6.00 -1.19 49.06
CA LEU A 6 5.79 -1.27 47.62
C LEU A 6 4.29 -1.33 47.31
N ILE A 7 3.83 -0.48 46.40
CA ILE A 7 2.63 -0.75 45.61
C ILE A 7 3.12 -1.22 44.24
N ALA A 8 3.19 -2.54 44.08
CA ALA A 8 3.11 -3.19 42.79
C ALA A 8 1.65 -3.06 42.32
N GLY A 9 1.42 -2.15 41.37
CA GLY A 9 0.13 -1.95 40.72
C GLY A 9 0.30 -2.05 39.22
N LEU A 10 -0.09 -3.21 38.67
CA LEU A 10 -0.29 -3.55 37.27
C LEU A 10 -0.17 -2.36 36.29
N PHE A 11 0.96 -2.28 35.58
CA PHE A 11 0.96 -1.60 34.28
C PHE A 11 0.24 -2.53 33.30
N ALA A 12 -1.05 -2.30 33.15
CA ALA A 12 -1.89 -2.92 32.16
C ALA A 12 -1.28 -2.69 30.77
N LEU A 13 -0.65 -3.74 30.27
CA LEU A 13 -0.64 -4.21 28.89
C LEU A 13 -1.38 -3.29 27.90
N HIS A 14 -0.75 -2.19 27.47
CA HIS A 14 -1.12 -1.54 26.22
C HIS A 14 -0.48 -2.33 25.06
N GLN A 15 -0.89 -3.60 24.92
CA GLN A 15 -0.85 -4.25 23.62
C GLN A 15 -1.84 -3.46 22.77
N THR A 16 -1.34 -2.69 21.82
CA THR A 16 -2.16 -2.05 20.80
C THR A 16 -2.80 -3.15 19.98
N THR A 17 -4.00 -3.55 20.37
CA THR A 17 -4.93 -4.21 19.47
C THR A 17 -5.22 -3.19 18.38
N LYS A 18 -4.45 -3.22 17.28
CA LYS A 18 -4.94 -2.71 15.99
C LYS A 18 -6.13 -3.59 15.66
N ALA A 19 -7.30 -3.25 16.19
CA ALA A 19 -8.56 -3.57 15.56
C ALA A 19 -8.36 -3.20 14.09
N GLN A 20 -8.36 -4.22 13.24
CA GLN A 20 -8.04 -4.10 11.84
C GLN A 20 -9.02 -3.09 11.27
N GLN A 21 -8.58 -1.85 11.06
CA GLN A 21 -9.44 -0.87 10.42
C GLN A 21 -9.88 -1.49 9.11
N PRO A 22 -11.18 -1.41 8.78
CA PRO A 22 -11.68 -1.97 7.53
C PRO A 22 -10.79 -1.44 6.40
N PRO A 23 -10.45 -2.29 5.42
CA PRO A 23 -9.62 -1.86 4.31
C PRO A 23 -10.23 -0.59 3.69
N PRO A 24 -9.41 0.43 3.35
CA PRO A 24 -9.93 1.67 2.77
C PRO A 24 -10.76 1.36 1.53
N SER A 25 -11.90 2.04 1.40
CA SER A 25 -12.79 1.88 0.25
C SER A 25 -12.09 2.30 -1.06
N PRO A 26 -12.56 1.83 -2.22
CA PRO A 26 -12.03 2.25 -3.52
C PRO A 26 -11.98 3.77 -3.68
N GLU A 27 -13.00 4.48 -3.18
CA GLU A 27 -13.08 5.94 -3.26
C GLU A 27 -12.06 6.65 -2.37
N GLU A 28 -11.83 6.16 -1.16
CA GLU A 28 -10.78 6.70 -0.28
C GLU A 28 -9.39 6.45 -0.87
N ARG A 29 -9.17 5.26 -1.43
CA ARG A 29 -7.93 4.94 -2.16
C ARG A 29 -7.74 5.84 -3.37
N LEU A 30 -8.81 6.09 -4.12
CA LEU A 30 -8.81 6.99 -5.27
C LEU A 30 -8.46 8.42 -4.86
N LYS A 31 -9.15 8.97 -3.85
CA LYS A 31 -8.85 10.30 -3.31
C LYS A 31 -7.40 10.43 -2.89
N HIS A 32 -6.90 9.50 -2.06
CA HIS A 32 -5.51 9.53 -1.61
C HIS A 32 -4.53 9.47 -2.78
N THR A 33 -4.77 8.56 -3.74
CA THR A 33 -3.88 8.40 -4.90
C THR A 33 -3.87 9.64 -5.79
N THR A 34 -5.04 10.19 -6.11
CA THR A 34 -5.18 11.40 -6.91
C THR A 34 -4.56 12.60 -6.22
N GLU A 35 -4.69 12.74 -4.90
CA GLU A 35 -4.02 13.80 -4.14
C GLU A 35 -2.50 13.69 -4.18
N VAL A 36 -1.95 12.48 -4.01
CA VAL A 36 -0.49 12.27 -4.10
C VAL A 36 0.01 12.56 -5.51
N ILE A 37 -0.68 12.07 -6.54
CA ILE A 37 -0.33 12.34 -7.94
C ILE A 37 -0.42 13.84 -8.23
N GLN A 38 -1.46 14.54 -7.77
CA GLN A 38 -1.58 15.98 -7.95
C GLN A 38 -0.43 16.74 -7.29
N LYS A 39 -0.03 16.36 -6.07
CA LYS A 39 1.03 17.04 -5.32
C LYS A 39 2.43 16.76 -5.88
N GLU A 40 2.73 15.51 -6.21
CA GLU A 40 4.09 15.08 -6.60
C GLU A 40 4.34 15.24 -8.10
N VAL A 41 3.33 14.99 -8.94
CA VAL A 41 3.44 15.02 -10.41
C VAL A 41 2.97 16.34 -11.01
N ASN A 42 2.02 17.01 -10.35
CA ASN A 42 1.37 18.24 -10.79
C ASN A 42 0.88 18.17 -12.27
N PRO A 43 0.02 17.20 -12.62
CA PRO A 43 -0.53 17.08 -13.96
C PRO A 43 -1.55 18.20 -14.24
N ALA A 44 -1.85 18.45 -15.52
CA ALA A 44 -2.95 19.32 -15.91
C ALA A 44 -4.29 18.72 -15.47
N ALA A 45 -5.32 19.56 -15.26
CA ALA A 45 -6.64 19.10 -14.81
C ALA A 45 -7.25 18.01 -15.71
N ASP A 46 -7.06 18.10 -17.03
CA ASP A 46 -7.53 17.10 -17.98
C ASP A 46 -6.75 15.79 -17.91
N GLN A 47 -5.45 15.85 -17.60
CA GLN A 47 -4.62 14.66 -17.35
C GLN A 47 -5.04 14.00 -16.04
N LEU A 48 -5.30 14.78 -14.98
CA LEU A 48 -5.73 14.28 -13.69
C LEU A 48 -7.06 13.51 -13.79
N LYS A 49 -8.06 14.06 -14.51
CA LYS A 49 -9.35 13.38 -14.74
C LYS A 49 -9.18 12.04 -15.45
N LYS A 50 -8.28 11.96 -16.45
CA LYS A 50 -7.99 10.70 -17.14
C LYS A 50 -7.29 9.70 -16.22
N ILE A 51 -6.35 10.17 -15.39
CA ILE A 51 -5.67 9.34 -14.39
C ILE A 51 -6.67 8.80 -13.36
N GLU A 52 -7.57 9.64 -12.86
CA GLU A 52 -8.61 9.24 -11.92
C GLU A 52 -9.48 8.11 -12.50
N ALA A 53 -9.89 8.22 -13.77
CA ALA A 53 -10.64 7.17 -14.45
C ALA A 53 -9.86 5.84 -14.59
N VAL A 54 -8.55 5.93 -14.89
CA VAL A 54 -7.66 4.76 -14.94
C VAL A 54 -7.56 4.10 -13.57
N TYR A 55 -7.39 4.88 -12.50
CA TYR A 55 -7.28 4.35 -11.14
C TYR A 55 -8.58 3.77 -10.61
N LYS A 56 -9.72 4.37 -10.95
CA LYS A 56 -11.04 3.83 -10.61
C LYS A 56 -11.20 2.41 -11.16
N THR A 57 -10.94 2.24 -12.46
CA THR A 57 -10.99 0.93 -13.14
C THR A 57 -9.99 -0.05 -12.51
N PHE A 58 -8.78 0.41 -12.21
CA PHE A 58 -7.76 -0.41 -11.55
C PHE A 58 -8.21 -0.90 -10.16
N PHE A 59 -8.78 -0.02 -9.31
CA PHE A 59 -9.23 -0.42 -7.98
C PHE A 59 -10.41 -1.37 -8.02
N GLU A 60 -11.38 -1.14 -8.90
CA GLU A 60 -12.50 -2.06 -9.13
C GLU A 60 -12.01 -3.45 -9.56
N ALA A 61 -11.07 -3.51 -10.51
CA ALA A 61 -10.47 -4.77 -10.96
C ALA A 61 -9.68 -5.48 -9.84
N MET A 62 -8.90 -4.73 -9.07
CA MET A 62 -8.14 -5.27 -7.93
C MET A 62 -9.05 -5.83 -6.85
N ASP A 63 -10.17 -5.16 -6.56
CA ASP A 63 -11.13 -5.60 -5.56
C ASP A 63 -11.90 -6.82 -6.04
N LYS A 64 -12.20 -6.92 -7.35
CA LYS A 64 -12.74 -8.14 -7.95
C LYS A 64 -11.80 -9.33 -7.77
N VAL A 65 -10.52 -9.19 -8.12
CA VAL A 65 -9.52 -10.26 -7.96
C VAL A 65 -9.41 -10.69 -6.49
N LYS A 66 -9.43 -9.76 -5.54
CA LYS A 66 -9.42 -10.07 -4.10
C LYS A 66 -10.69 -10.76 -3.63
N LYS A 67 -11.85 -10.37 -4.15
CA LYS A 67 -13.14 -10.99 -3.81
C LYS A 67 -13.22 -12.42 -4.34
N GLU A 68 -12.67 -12.69 -5.52
CA GLU A 68 -12.58 -14.03 -6.12
C GLU A 68 -11.54 -14.91 -5.42
N ASN A 69 -10.55 -14.30 -4.75
CA ASN A 69 -9.49 -14.99 -4.03
C ASN A 69 -9.41 -14.50 -2.56
N PRO A 70 -10.43 -14.79 -1.72
CA PRO A 70 -10.43 -14.36 -0.34
C PRO A 70 -9.23 -14.99 0.42
N PRO A 71 -8.63 -14.27 1.38
CA PRO A 71 -7.55 -14.83 2.18
C PRO A 71 -8.05 -16.08 2.92
N PRO A 72 -7.22 -17.14 3.06
CA PRO A 72 -7.58 -18.31 3.85
C PRO A 72 -7.89 -17.90 5.30
N PRO A 73 -8.78 -18.62 6.00
CA PRO A 73 -9.05 -18.36 7.41
C PRO A 73 -7.75 -18.40 8.23
N PRO A 74 -7.60 -17.57 9.27
CA PRO A 74 -6.35 -17.44 10.00
C PRO A 74 -5.98 -18.77 10.68
N PRO A 75 -4.79 -19.34 10.42
CA PRO A 75 -4.25 -20.42 11.26
C PRO A 75 -3.71 -19.85 12.60
N PRO A 76 -3.56 -20.66 13.67
CA PRO A 76 -2.70 -20.31 14.81
C PRO A 76 -1.28 -20.00 14.32
N PRO A 77 -0.45 -19.19 14.99
CA PRO A 77 0.60 -18.36 14.37
C PRO A 77 1.84 -19.14 13.88
N PRO A 78 2.05 -19.24 12.56
CA PRO A 78 3.35 -19.02 11.89
C PRO A 78 3.22 -17.93 10.79
N PRO A 79 4.32 -17.48 10.12
CA PRO A 79 4.25 -16.44 9.09
C PRO A 79 3.23 -16.76 7.97
N PRO A 80 2.49 -15.77 7.46
CA PRO A 80 1.47 -16.01 6.44
C PRO A 80 2.12 -16.55 5.16
N PRO A 81 1.52 -17.57 4.51
CA PRO A 81 2.00 -18.09 3.24
C PRO A 81 1.91 -16.99 2.16
N PRO A 82 2.84 -16.96 1.18
CA PRO A 82 2.74 -16.07 0.05
C PRO A 82 1.45 -16.34 -0.73
N PRO A 83 0.85 -15.31 -1.37
CA PRO A 83 -0.34 -15.52 -2.20
C PRO A 83 -0.04 -16.53 -3.32
N PRO A 84 -1.07 -17.30 -3.76
CA PRO A 84 -0.91 -18.23 -4.87
C PRO A 84 -0.32 -17.53 -6.11
N PRO A 85 0.57 -18.18 -6.88
CA PRO A 85 1.24 -17.57 -8.03
C PRO A 85 0.28 -16.88 -9.02
N ALA A 86 -0.88 -17.48 -9.27
CA ALA A 86 -1.88 -16.96 -10.20
C ALA A 86 -2.48 -15.60 -9.79
N VAL A 87 -2.71 -15.37 -8.49
CA VAL A 87 -3.27 -14.09 -7.99
C VAL A 87 -2.26 -12.97 -8.13
N LYS A 88 -0.98 -13.28 -7.88
CA LYS A 88 0.12 -12.33 -8.04
C LYS A 88 0.27 -11.88 -9.50
N GLU A 89 0.24 -12.82 -10.44
CA GLU A 89 0.36 -12.51 -11.87
C GLU A 89 -0.80 -11.64 -12.36
N GLN A 90 -2.03 -11.90 -11.91
CA GLN A 90 -3.18 -11.05 -12.23
C GLN A 90 -3.03 -9.63 -11.67
N MET A 91 -2.59 -9.50 -10.42
CA MET A 91 -2.33 -8.19 -9.80
C MET A 91 -1.21 -7.44 -10.54
N ASP A 92 -0.11 -8.11 -10.85
CA ASP A 92 1.03 -7.52 -11.57
C ASP A 92 0.64 -7.09 -12.99
N LYS A 93 -0.26 -7.84 -13.66
CA LYS A 93 -0.83 -7.47 -14.96
C LYS A 93 -1.68 -6.19 -14.86
N LEU A 94 -2.57 -6.10 -13.88
CA LEU A 94 -3.39 -4.91 -13.65
C LEU A 94 -2.54 -3.67 -13.35
N VAL A 95 -1.43 -3.83 -12.61
CA VAL A 95 -0.48 -2.75 -12.33
C VAL A 95 0.19 -2.27 -13.61
N LYS A 96 0.67 -3.18 -14.45
CA LYS A 96 1.30 -2.83 -15.74
C LYS A 96 0.32 -2.12 -16.66
N GLU A 97 -0.90 -2.63 -16.80
CA GLU A 97 -1.93 -2.00 -17.64
C GLU A 97 -2.26 -0.57 -17.18
N ARG A 98 -2.37 -0.36 -15.86
CA ARG A 98 -2.53 0.97 -15.26
C ARG A 98 -1.36 1.88 -15.61
N ASP A 99 -0.12 1.42 -15.42
CA ASP A 99 1.07 2.25 -15.64
C ASP A 99 1.25 2.60 -17.12
N GLU A 100 0.95 1.68 -18.04
CA GLU A 100 0.93 1.97 -19.47
C GLU A 100 -0.15 2.99 -19.86
N ALA A 101 -1.34 2.89 -19.26
CA ALA A 101 -2.41 3.85 -19.48
C ALA A 101 -2.02 5.24 -18.95
N VAL A 102 -1.43 5.32 -17.75
CA VAL A 102 -0.93 6.58 -17.17
C VAL A 102 0.21 7.16 -18.01
N LYS A 103 1.14 6.33 -18.51
CA LYS A 103 2.23 6.77 -19.39
C LYS A 103 1.73 7.42 -20.68
N LYS A 104 0.58 6.99 -21.21
CA LYS A 104 -0.04 7.61 -22.40
C LYS A 104 -0.70 8.96 -22.09
N ILE A 105 -0.97 9.26 -20.82
CA ILE A 105 -1.62 10.50 -20.38
C ILE A 105 -0.59 11.56 -19.96
N LEU A 106 0.49 11.11 -19.30
CA LEU A 106 1.55 11.98 -18.78
C LEU A 106 2.68 12.20 -19.79
N THR A 107 3.41 13.30 -19.64
CA THR A 107 4.71 13.46 -20.32
C THR A 107 5.76 12.54 -19.68
N GLU A 108 6.88 12.31 -20.36
CA GLU A 108 7.95 11.44 -19.83
C GLU A 108 8.47 11.90 -18.46
N ASP A 109 8.63 13.21 -18.26
CA ASP A 109 9.10 13.77 -16.99
C ASP A 109 8.06 13.68 -15.89
N GLN A 110 6.77 13.85 -16.22
CA GLN A 110 5.68 13.61 -15.29
C GLN A 110 5.58 12.12 -14.93
N PHE A 111 5.80 11.22 -15.90
CA PHE A 111 5.76 9.78 -15.66
C PHE A 111 6.88 9.32 -14.72
N LYS A 112 8.09 9.89 -14.80
CA LYS A 112 9.17 9.62 -13.84
C LYS A 112 8.76 9.97 -12.41
N LYS A 113 8.22 11.18 -12.20
CA LYS A 113 7.71 11.62 -10.88
C LYS A 113 6.56 10.72 -10.39
N TYR A 114 5.69 10.31 -11.31
CA TYR A 114 4.61 9.38 -11.01
C TYR A 114 5.14 8.03 -10.49
N MET A 115 6.19 7.48 -11.10
CA MET A 115 6.80 6.23 -10.64
C MET A 115 7.43 6.34 -9.25
N GLU A 116 8.02 7.50 -8.92
CA GLU A 116 8.52 7.79 -7.56
C GLU A 116 7.38 7.90 -6.55
N ALA A 117 6.31 8.62 -6.91
CA ALA A 117 5.11 8.74 -6.09
C ALA A 117 4.46 7.36 -5.84
N GLN A 118 4.42 6.49 -6.85
CA GLN A 118 3.95 5.11 -6.71
C GLN A 118 4.78 4.30 -5.70
N LYS A 119 6.11 4.40 -5.74
CA LYS A 119 6.99 3.73 -4.75
C LYS A 119 6.76 4.22 -3.33
N LYS A 120 6.39 5.49 -3.15
CA LYS A 120 6.07 6.09 -1.84
C LYS A 120 4.71 5.63 -1.30
N MET A 121 3.73 5.44 -2.20
CA MET A 121 2.38 4.97 -1.84
C MET A 121 2.33 3.46 -1.53
N HIS A 122 3.21 2.66 -2.14
CA HIS A 122 3.28 1.24 -1.87
C HIS A 122 4.21 0.97 -0.69
N PRO A 123 3.72 0.35 0.41
CA PRO A 123 4.62 -0.01 1.51
C PRO A 123 5.75 -0.92 0.96
N PRO A 124 6.97 -0.78 1.48
CA PRO A 124 8.08 -1.64 1.06
C PRO A 124 7.65 -3.09 1.27
N LYS A 125 7.84 -3.91 0.23
CA LYS A 125 7.60 -5.35 0.34
C LYS A 125 8.42 -5.85 1.54
N PRO A 126 7.84 -6.61 2.50
CA PRO A 126 8.62 -7.26 3.54
C PRO A 126 9.74 -8.07 2.84
N GLY A 127 11.01 -7.71 3.11
CA GLY A 127 12.18 -8.28 2.42
C GLY A 127 12.87 -7.35 1.40
N GLN A 128 12.36 -6.15 1.11
CA GLN A 128 13.07 -5.07 0.40
C GLN A 128 13.56 -3.98 1.38
N GLN A 129 14.07 -4.38 2.55
CA GLN A 129 15.02 -3.51 3.24
C GLN A 129 16.21 -3.36 2.30
N ASN A 130 16.52 -2.13 1.91
CA ASN A 130 17.77 -1.84 1.20
C ASN A 130 18.90 -2.58 1.94
N PRO A 131 19.82 -3.27 1.23
CA PRO A 131 20.98 -3.85 1.91
C PRO A 131 21.64 -2.73 2.73
N PRO A 132 22.10 -3.01 3.97
CA PRO A 132 22.79 -2.01 4.76
C PRO A 132 23.93 -1.43 3.91
N PRO A 133 24.19 -0.11 3.99
CA PRO A 133 25.30 0.49 3.25
C PRO A 133 26.59 -0.29 3.58
N PRO A 134 27.46 -0.54 2.59
CA PRO A 134 28.69 -1.27 2.83
C PRO A 134 29.49 -0.58 3.95
N PRO A 135 30.11 -1.34 4.87
CA PRO A 135 30.96 -0.73 5.87
C PRO A 135 32.05 0.07 5.15
N HIS A 136 32.20 1.34 5.55
CA HIS A 136 33.34 2.14 5.13
C HIS A 136 34.59 1.49 5.72
N SER A 137 35.41 0.89 4.85
CA SER A 137 36.80 0.50 5.15
C SER A 137 37.72 1.70 5.07
#